data_AF-A0A3D0I942-F1
#
_entry.id   AF-A0A3D0I942-F1
#
_cell.length_a   1.000
_cell.length_b   1.000
_cell.length_c   1.000
_cell.angle_alpha   90.00
_cell.angle_beta   90.00
_cell.angle_gamma   90.00
#
_symmetry.space_group_name_H-M   'P 1'
#
loop_
_entity.id
_entity.type
_entity.pdbx_description
1 polymer ?
#
loop_
_entity_poly.entity_id
_entity_poly.type
_entity_poly.pdbx_seq_one_letter_code
_entity_poly.pdbx_strand_id
1 'polypeptide(L)'
;MEALALLTAVLYIVTSALLGAGLLRRSRTRGGAPAGCLAAALLSAAVLQSLSVVAAIANAGNAPPQGVWRILFVAMYAAVGVAASCMMRFTQIVYRPKQRGLTAIPAGVALCFAYVALSVPFRNEAPLHSRIALSIYPVLVAGYLWTAAESFRCWSRYRRAPDLDPVVVERFRLWGTSAVAVVLWVAVAFIGQNAAWARGLGSAFGIGSSVALWFAFQPPEFYQRWLRSRVASSL
;
A
#
# COMPACT_ATOMS: atom_id res chain seq x y z
N MET A 1 22.87 -1.43 7.32
CA MET A 1 21.45 -1.02 7.45
C MET A 1 20.89 -0.41 6.16
N GLU A 2 21.66 0.41 5.44
CA GLU A 2 21.18 1.05 4.20
C GLU A 2 20.93 0.06 3.07
N ALA A 3 21.81 -0.93 2.89
CA ALA A 3 21.59 -2.02 1.94
C ALA A 3 20.27 -2.80 2.20
N LEU A 4 19.92 -3.02 3.47
CA LEU A 4 18.69 -3.71 3.86
C LEU A 4 17.44 -2.85 3.57
N ALA A 5 17.53 -1.55 3.84
CA ALA A 5 16.45 -0.60 3.53
C ALA A 5 16.24 -0.48 2.01
N LEU A 6 17.32 -0.43 1.24
CA LEU A 6 17.28 -0.43 -0.22
C LEU A 6 16.69 -1.74 -0.75
N LEU A 7 17.15 -2.89 -0.26
CA LEU A 7 16.61 -4.20 -0.63
C LEU A 7 15.10 -4.27 -0.36
N THR A 8 14.66 -3.78 0.80
CA THR A 8 13.23 -3.76 1.15
C THR A 8 12.44 -2.85 0.20
N ALA A 9 12.96 -1.66 -0.12
CA ALA A 9 12.33 -0.76 -1.07
C ALA A 9 12.21 -1.40 -2.46
N VAL A 10 13.28 -2.01 -2.95
CA VAL A 10 13.29 -2.73 -4.25
C VAL A 10 12.30 -3.88 -4.23
N LEU A 11 12.28 -4.70 -3.16
CA LEU A 11 11.33 -5.80 -3.02
C LEU A 11 9.89 -5.28 -3.08
N TYR A 12 9.58 -4.22 -2.34
CA TYR A 12 8.24 -3.61 -2.34
C TYR A 12 7.85 -3.06 -3.72
N ILE A 13 8.77 -2.38 -4.40
CA ILE A 13 8.58 -1.88 -5.78
C ILE A 13 8.26 -3.04 -6.72
N VAL A 14 9.10 -4.08 -6.73
CA VAL A 14 8.95 -5.23 -7.62
C VAL A 14 7.65 -5.98 -7.32
N THR A 15 7.38 -6.30 -6.06
CA THR A 15 6.14 -6.99 -5.66
C THR A 15 4.91 -6.19 -6.07
N SER A 16 4.86 -4.89 -5.77
CA SER A 16 3.72 -4.04 -6.10
C SER A 16 3.55 -3.86 -7.61
N ALA A 17 4.64 -3.72 -8.36
CA ALA A 17 4.61 -3.58 -9.82
C ALA A 17 4.11 -4.87 -10.49
N LEU A 18 4.65 -6.03 -10.11
CA LEU A 18 4.26 -7.33 -10.70
C LEU A 18 2.80 -7.68 -10.37
N LEU A 19 2.39 -7.53 -9.10
CA LEU A 19 1.01 -7.77 -8.69
C LEU A 19 0.05 -6.77 -9.35
N GLY A 20 0.41 -5.49 -9.38
CA GLY A 20 -0.37 -4.43 -10.00
C GLY A 20 -0.58 -4.66 -11.50
N ALA A 21 0.49 -4.98 -12.24
CA ALA A 21 0.41 -5.28 -13.67
C ALA A 21 -0.43 -6.54 -13.95
N GLY A 22 -0.26 -7.60 -13.15
CA GLY A 22 -1.06 -8.83 -13.26
C GLY A 22 -2.54 -8.58 -12.99
N LEU A 23 -2.87 -7.79 -11.97
CA LEU A 23 -4.24 -7.40 -11.65
C LEU A 23 -4.85 -6.48 -12.70
N LEU A 24 -4.07 -5.55 -13.27
CA LEU A 24 -4.51 -4.68 -14.37
C LEU A 24 -4.84 -5.50 -15.63
N ARG A 25 -4.00 -6.48 -15.96
CA ARG A 25 -4.27 -7.39 -17.08
C ARG A 25 -5.56 -8.17 -16.83
N ARG A 26 -5.73 -8.72 -15.62
CA ARG A 26 -6.95 -9.44 -15.23
C ARG A 26 -8.20 -8.53 -15.26
N SER A 27 -8.09 -7.29 -14.80
CA SER A 27 -9.22 -6.34 -14.78
C SER A 27 -9.71 -6.01 -16.19
N ARG A 28 -8.78 -5.87 -17.15
CA ARG A 28 -9.12 -5.66 -18.58
C ARG A 28 -9.83 -6.86 -19.19
N THR A 29 -9.40 -8.08 -18.86
CA THR A 29 -9.97 -9.31 -19.44
C THR A 29 -11.28 -9.76 -18.80
N ARG A 30 -11.52 -9.45 -17.51
CA ARG A 30 -12.66 -9.99 -16.73
C ARG A 30 -13.56 -8.90 -16.13
N GLY A 31 -13.39 -7.64 -16.53
CA GLY A 31 -14.34 -6.54 -16.23
C GLY A 31 -14.45 -6.12 -14.76
N GLY A 32 -13.47 -6.44 -13.91
CA GLY A 32 -13.58 -6.21 -12.46
C GLY A 32 -13.08 -4.83 -12.01
N ALA A 33 -13.99 -3.90 -11.68
CA ALA A 33 -13.66 -2.64 -11.01
C ALA A 33 -12.77 -2.79 -9.74
N PRO A 34 -12.98 -3.78 -8.85
CA PRO A 34 -12.09 -3.97 -7.70
C PRO A 34 -10.65 -4.28 -8.10
N ALA A 35 -10.46 -5.15 -9.10
CA ALA A 35 -9.12 -5.52 -9.57
C ALA A 35 -8.41 -4.32 -10.20
N GLY A 36 -9.14 -3.47 -10.94
CA GLY A 36 -8.60 -2.23 -11.50
C GLY A 36 -8.17 -1.23 -10.43
N CYS A 37 -9.00 -1.01 -9.40
CA CYS A 37 -8.66 -0.15 -8.28
C CYS A 37 -7.43 -0.66 -7.52
N LEU A 38 -7.39 -1.95 -7.18
CA LEU A 38 -6.24 -2.50 -6.48
C LEU A 38 -4.96 -2.46 -7.34
N ALA A 39 -5.07 -2.71 -8.65
CA ALA A 39 -3.96 -2.57 -9.57
C ALA A 39 -3.40 -1.14 -9.61
N ALA A 40 -4.28 -0.14 -9.75
CA ALA A 40 -3.90 1.26 -9.73
C ALA A 40 -3.25 1.64 -8.39
N ALA A 41 -3.75 1.11 -7.28
CA ALA A 41 -3.17 1.35 -5.97
C ALA A 41 -1.75 0.81 -5.84
N LEU A 42 -1.52 -0.45 -6.24
CA LEU A 42 -0.20 -1.09 -6.17
C LEU A 42 0.81 -0.48 -7.15
N LEU A 43 0.39 -0.18 -8.38
CA LEU A 43 1.26 0.49 -9.36
C LEU A 43 1.66 1.89 -8.87
N SER A 44 0.72 2.65 -8.31
CA SER A 44 1.01 3.97 -7.75
C SER A 44 1.90 3.88 -6.51
N ALA A 45 1.73 2.86 -5.67
CA ALA A 45 2.63 2.59 -4.56
C ALA A 45 4.06 2.25 -5.02
N ALA A 46 4.20 1.47 -6.10
CA ALA A 46 5.51 1.17 -6.70
C ALA A 46 6.19 2.44 -7.25
N VAL A 47 5.43 3.30 -7.94
CA VAL A 47 5.92 4.61 -8.42
C VAL A 47 6.35 5.47 -7.24
N LEU A 48 5.50 5.64 -6.22
CA LEU A 48 5.81 6.41 -5.02
C LEU A 48 7.11 5.96 -4.36
N GLN A 49 7.28 4.65 -4.17
CA GLN A 49 8.47 4.10 -3.53
C GLN A 49 9.71 4.31 -4.42
N SER A 50 9.59 4.18 -5.74
CA SER A 50 10.67 4.44 -6.68
C SER A 50 11.11 5.91 -6.63
N LEU A 51 10.15 6.84 -6.64
CA LEU A 51 10.43 8.28 -6.51
C LEU A 51 11.06 8.62 -5.16
N SER A 52 10.66 7.93 -4.08
CA SER A 52 11.26 8.10 -2.75
C SER A 52 12.73 7.66 -2.71
N VAL A 53 13.07 6.56 -3.40
CA VAL A 53 14.47 6.11 -3.54
C VAL A 53 15.28 7.10 -4.37
N VAL A 54 14.73 7.59 -5.49
CA VAL A 54 15.38 8.62 -6.32
C VAL A 54 15.63 9.90 -5.51
N ALA A 55 14.64 10.35 -4.74
CA ALA A 55 14.77 11.51 -3.86
C ALA A 55 15.88 11.32 -2.82
N ALA A 56 15.96 10.14 -2.20
CA ALA A 56 16.98 9.82 -1.21
C ALA A 56 18.40 9.84 -1.81
N ILE A 57 18.57 9.26 -3.00
CA ILE A 57 19.86 9.25 -3.71
C ILE A 57 20.26 10.67 -4.14
N ALA A 58 19.32 11.45 -4.67
CA ALA A 58 19.58 12.82 -5.13
C ALA A 58 20.02 13.74 -3.97
N ASN A 59 19.42 13.59 -2.78
CA ASN A 59 19.82 14.31 -1.57
C ASN A 59 21.21 13.94 -1.06
N ALA A 60 21.77 12.77 -1.43
CA ALA A 60 23.03 12.28 -0.90
C ALA A 60 24.27 12.75 -1.68
N GLY A 61 24.12 13.35 -2.87
CA GLY A 61 25.28 13.61 -3.74
C GLY A 61 25.24 14.87 -4.60
N ASN A 62 24.07 15.32 -5.07
CA ASN A 62 23.93 16.54 -5.88
C ASN A 62 22.48 17.01 -5.80
N ALA A 63 22.21 18.07 -5.03
CA ALA A 63 20.86 18.61 -4.91
C ALA A 63 20.37 19.03 -6.31
N PRO A 64 19.33 18.36 -6.88
CA PRO A 64 18.87 18.70 -8.21
C PRO A 64 18.27 20.11 -8.24
N PRO A 65 18.17 20.73 -9.43
CA PRO A 65 17.56 22.06 -9.58
C PRO A 65 16.16 22.11 -8.93
N GLN A 66 15.78 23.25 -8.37
CA GLN A 66 14.51 23.43 -7.64
C GLN A 66 13.28 22.99 -8.46
N GLY A 67 13.29 23.18 -9.79
CA GLY A 67 12.24 22.71 -10.69
C GLY A 67 12.08 21.19 -10.73
N VAL A 68 13.18 20.43 -10.63
CA VAL A 68 13.17 18.96 -10.60
C VAL A 68 12.58 18.46 -9.28
N TRP A 69 12.97 19.07 -8.15
CA TRP A 69 12.35 18.77 -6.86
C TRP A 69 10.84 19.00 -6.88
N ARG A 70 10.40 20.13 -7.45
CA ARG A 70 8.97 20.43 -7.59
C ARG A 70 8.21 19.34 -8.33
N ILE A 71 8.72 18.90 -9.49
CA ILE A 71 8.10 17.83 -10.28
C ILE A 71 8.07 16.51 -9.49
N LEU A 72 9.18 16.16 -8.83
CA LEU A 72 9.30 14.94 -8.05
C LEU A 72 8.25 14.89 -6.93
N PHE A 73 8.11 15.98 -6.17
CA PHE A 73 7.14 16.05 -5.08
C PHE A 73 5.69 16.04 -5.59
N VAL A 74 5.37 16.76 -6.67
CA VAL A 74 4.04 16.70 -7.30
C VAL A 74 3.70 15.27 -7.70
N ALA A 75 4.65 14.56 -8.32
CA ALA A 75 4.48 13.17 -8.72
C ALA A 75 4.29 12.24 -7.50
N MET A 76 5.03 12.46 -6.40
CA MET A 76 4.85 11.71 -5.16
C MET A 76 3.45 11.92 -4.56
N TYR A 77 2.97 13.17 -4.49
CA TYR A 77 1.62 13.46 -3.98
C TYR A 77 0.52 12.87 -4.86
N ALA A 78 0.67 12.95 -6.18
CA ALA A 78 -0.26 12.33 -7.11
C ALA A 78 -0.28 10.80 -6.93
N ALA A 79 0.89 10.16 -6.82
CA ALA A 79 1.01 8.73 -6.59
C ALA A 79 0.38 8.29 -5.26
N VAL A 80 0.59 9.05 -4.17
CA VAL A 80 -0.08 8.83 -2.87
C VAL A 80 -1.59 8.96 -3.01
N GLY A 81 -2.07 10.02 -3.65
CA GLY A 81 -3.51 10.27 -3.82
C GLY A 81 -4.20 9.15 -4.58
N VAL A 82 -3.61 8.71 -5.70
CA VAL A 82 -4.12 7.56 -6.47
C VAL A 82 -4.05 6.29 -5.63
N ALA A 83 -2.93 6.02 -4.95
CA ALA A 83 -2.77 4.83 -4.12
C ALA A 83 -3.83 4.74 -3.02
N ALA A 84 -3.97 5.80 -2.22
CA ALA A 84 -4.91 5.87 -1.11
C ALA A 84 -6.37 5.80 -1.59
N SER A 85 -6.71 6.60 -2.61
CA SER A 85 -8.07 6.66 -3.16
C SER A 85 -8.49 5.31 -3.75
N CYS A 86 -7.65 4.72 -4.61
CA CYS A 86 -7.98 3.44 -5.24
C CYS A 86 -8.02 2.30 -4.21
N MET A 87 -7.16 2.31 -3.19
CA MET A 87 -7.23 1.33 -2.10
C MET A 87 -8.53 1.47 -1.31
N MET A 88 -8.90 2.69 -0.89
CA MET A 88 -10.17 2.91 -0.18
C MET A 88 -11.38 2.53 -1.03
N ARG A 89 -11.33 2.82 -2.35
CA ARG A 89 -12.37 2.42 -3.29
C ARG A 89 -12.45 0.90 -3.42
N PHE A 90 -11.32 0.20 -3.50
CA PHE A 90 -11.26 -1.26 -3.47
C PHE A 90 -11.91 -1.81 -2.19
N THR A 91 -11.52 -1.29 -1.02
CA THR A 91 -12.07 -1.68 0.28
C THR A 91 -13.59 -1.47 0.33
N GLN A 92 -14.08 -0.34 -0.17
CA GLN A 92 -15.51 -0.08 -0.26
C GLN A 92 -16.23 -1.11 -1.16
N ILE A 93 -15.74 -1.35 -2.38
CA ILE A 93 -16.41 -2.24 -3.34
C ILE A 93 -16.44 -3.68 -2.82
N VAL A 94 -15.35 -4.16 -2.23
CA VAL A 94 -15.22 -5.54 -1.76
C VAL A 94 -15.98 -5.78 -0.46
N TYR A 95 -15.85 -4.88 0.53
CA TYR A 95 -16.37 -5.14 1.88
C TYR A 95 -17.71 -4.45 2.16
N ARG A 96 -18.02 -3.34 1.49
CA ARG A 96 -19.22 -2.51 1.75
C ARG A 96 -19.98 -2.12 0.47
N PRO A 97 -20.32 -3.06 -0.43
CA PRO A 97 -20.92 -2.74 -1.74
C PRO A 97 -22.26 -2.00 -1.67
N LYS A 98 -23.03 -2.20 -0.58
CA LYS A 98 -24.34 -1.55 -0.38
C LYS A 98 -24.24 -0.10 0.11
N GLN A 99 -23.09 0.32 0.65
CA GLN A 99 -22.92 1.65 1.25
C GLN A 99 -22.39 2.65 0.21
N ARG A 100 -23.28 3.09 -0.70
CA ARG A 100 -22.94 4.02 -1.78
C ARG A 100 -22.44 5.38 -1.28
N GLY A 101 -22.90 5.85 -0.11
CA GLY A 101 -22.44 7.11 0.49
C GLY A 101 -20.93 7.17 0.75
N LEU A 102 -20.27 6.02 0.94
CA LEU A 102 -18.82 5.96 1.14
C LEU A 102 -18.00 6.21 -0.13
N THR A 103 -18.65 6.34 -1.31
CA THR A 103 -17.95 6.67 -2.57
C THR A 103 -17.29 8.04 -2.56
N ALA A 104 -17.83 8.98 -1.78
CA ALA A 104 -17.29 10.32 -1.66
C ALA A 104 -15.92 10.35 -0.97
N ILE A 105 -15.62 9.38 -0.10
CA ILE A 105 -14.36 9.35 0.67
C ILE A 105 -13.14 9.16 -0.25
N PRO A 106 -13.07 8.11 -1.11
CA PRO A 106 -11.99 7.99 -2.09
C PRO A 106 -11.83 9.21 -2.99
N ALA A 107 -12.94 9.79 -3.47
CA ALA A 107 -12.92 10.95 -4.35
C ALA A 107 -12.37 12.20 -3.62
N GLY A 108 -12.83 12.44 -2.39
CA GLY A 108 -12.35 13.51 -1.53
C GLY A 108 -10.85 13.38 -1.24
N VAL A 109 -10.37 12.17 -0.94
CA VAL A 109 -8.93 11.91 -0.73
C VAL A 109 -8.12 12.24 -1.99
N ALA A 110 -8.58 11.84 -3.17
CA ALA A 110 -7.91 12.17 -4.43
C ALA A 110 -7.86 13.68 -4.68
N LEU A 111 -8.98 14.39 -4.44
CA LEU A 111 -9.07 15.84 -4.59
C LEU A 111 -8.19 16.58 -3.57
N CYS A 112 -8.15 16.14 -2.32
CA CYS A 112 -7.29 16.71 -1.29
C CYS A 112 -5.81 16.59 -1.67
N PHE A 113 -5.38 15.41 -2.14
CA PHE A 113 -3.98 15.24 -2.57
C PHE A 113 -3.65 15.98 -3.86
N ALA A 114 -4.59 16.10 -4.80
CA ALA A 114 -4.44 16.94 -5.98
C ALA A 114 -4.29 18.42 -5.60
N TYR A 115 -5.12 18.91 -4.67
CA TYR A 115 -5.03 20.26 -4.14
C TYR A 115 -3.67 20.48 -3.46
N VAL A 116 -3.25 19.59 -2.57
CA VAL A 116 -1.94 19.68 -1.90
C VAL A 116 -0.80 19.67 -2.93
N ALA A 117 -0.86 18.82 -3.96
CA ALA A 117 0.15 18.79 -5.02
C ALA A 117 0.26 20.13 -5.77
N LEU A 118 -0.86 20.83 -5.97
CA LEU A 118 -0.92 22.12 -6.66
C LEU A 118 -0.57 23.31 -5.75
N SER A 119 -0.87 23.20 -4.44
CA SER A 119 -0.82 24.32 -3.50
C SER A 119 0.43 24.39 -2.62
N VAL A 120 1.25 23.33 -2.53
CA VAL A 120 2.44 23.36 -1.66
C VAL A 120 3.48 24.35 -2.20
N PRO A 121 3.83 25.43 -1.47
CA PRO A 121 4.88 26.35 -1.87
C PRO A 121 6.25 25.67 -1.74
N PHE A 122 6.94 25.49 -2.87
CA PHE A 122 8.27 24.89 -2.93
C PHE A 122 9.35 25.89 -2.49
N ARG A 123 9.53 26.06 -1.19
CA ARG A 123 10.74 26.70 -0.63
C ARG A 123 11.64 25.62 -0.05
N ASN A 124 12.91 25.60 -0.43
CA ASN A 124 13.96 24.67 0.03
C ASN A 124 14.31 24.89 1.52
N GLU A 125 13.32 24.92 2.40
CA GLU A 125 13.54 24.99 3.83
C GLU A 125 13.34 23.60 4.42
N ALA A 126 14.22 23.24 5.34
CA ALA A 126 14.28 21.95 6.02
C ALA A 126 12.97 21.44 6.70
N PRO A 127 11.90 22.23 7.01
CA PRO A 127 10.68 21.66 7.57
C PRO A 127 9.71 21.09 6.52
N LEU A 128 10.12 20.91 5.25
CA LEU A 128 9.26 20.27 4.24
C LEU A 128 8.91 18.82 4.61
N HIS A 129 9.85 18.03 5.15
CA HIS A 129 9.58 16.64 5.53
C HIS A 129 8.53 16.49 6.63
N SER A 130 8.56 17.36 7.65
CA SER A 130 7.57 17.33 8.74
C SER A 130 6.19 17.78 8.28
N ARG A 131 6.09 18.79 7.41
CA ARG A 131 4.79 19.20 6.82
C ARG A 131 4.22 18.18 5.83
N ILE A 132 5.08 17.55 5.02
CA ILE A 132 4.69 16.48 4.09
C ILE A 132 4.24 15.22 4.86
N ALA A 133 4.97 14.83 5.90
CA ALA A 133 4.61 13.70 6.74
C ALA A 133 3.23 13.90 7.40
N LEU A 134 2.96 15.11 7.90
CA LEU A 134 1.69 15.45 8.55
C LEU A 134 0.50 15.50 7.57
N SER A 135 0.71 15.80 6.29
CA SER A 135 -0.37 15.80 5.28
C SER A 135 -0.63 14.44 4.66
N ILE A 136 0.41 13.59 4.51
CA ILE A 136 0.33 12.29 3.83
C ILE A 136 -0.03 11.15 4.79
N TYR A 137 0.67 11.06 5.93
CA TYR A 137 0.61 9.86 6.77
C TYR A 137 -0.74 9.61 7.44
N PRO A 138 -1.47 10.61 7.96
CA PRO A 138 -2.76 10.35 8.59
C PRO A 138 -3.76 9.70 7.63
N VAL A 139 -3.81 10.15 6.37
CA VAL A 139 -4.74 9.62 5.36
C VAL A 139 -4.35 8.19 4.96
N LEU A 140 -3.05 7.93 4.75
CA LEU A 140 -2.56 6.58 4.48
C LEU A 140 -2.86 5.64 5.65
N VAL A 141 -2.51 6.03 6.87
CA VAL A 141 -2.75 5.24 8.08
C VAL A 141 -4.24 4.95 8.24
N ALA A 142 -5.12 5.95 8.11
CA ALA A 142 -6.56 5.76 8.19
C ALA A 142 -7.07 4.78 7.11
N GLY A 143 -6.62 4.94 5.86
CA GLY A 143 -6.98 4.06 4.76
C GLY A 143 -6.55 2.61 4.96
N TYR A 144 -5.31 2.40 5.41
CA TYR A 144 -4.79 1.06 5.69
C TYR A 144 -5.43 0.44 6.95
N LEU A 145 -5.70 1.22 8.00
CA LEU A 145 -6.42 0.76 9.19
C LEU A 145 -7.86 0.34 8.85
N TRP A 146 -8.57 1.14 8.06
CA TRP A 146 -9.90 0.77 7.59
C TRP A 146 -9.85 -0.53 6.77
N THR A 147 -8.89 -0.62 5.86
CA THR A 147 -8.67 -1.80 5.03
C THR A 147 -8.37 -3.05 5.88
N ALA A 148 -7.48 -2.92 6.87
CA ALA A 148 -7.15 -4.01 7.80
C ALA A 148 -8.38 -4.45 8.61
N ALA A 149 -9.13 -3.51 9.17
CA ALA A 149 -10.30 -3.78 9.98
C ALA A 149 -11.37 -4.57 9.21
N GLU A 150 -11.71 -4.14 7.99
CA GLU A 150 -12.69 -4.85 7.15
C GLU A 150 -12.16 -6.23 6.72
N SER A 151 -10.87 -6.31 6.38
CA SER A 151 -10.25 -7.57 5.98
C SER A 151 -10.27 -8.61 7.11
N PHE A 152 -9.89 -8.24 8.33
CA PHE A 152 -9.95 -9.15 9.48
C PHE A 152 -11.38 -9.49 9.90
N ARG A 153 -12.31 -8.54 9.80
CA ARG A 153 -13.73 -8.79 10.04
C ARG A 153 -14.28 -9.84 9.07
N CYS A 154 -13.97 -9.73 7.77
CA CYS A 154 -14.36 -10.72 6.77
C CYS A 154 -13.68 -12.06 6.98
N TRP A 155 -12.38 -12.08 7.27
CA TRP A 155 -11.66 -13.32 7.61
C TRP A 155 -12.30 -14.03 8.81
N SER A 156 -12.57 -13.31 9.91
CA SER A 156 -13.17 -13.88 11.12
C SER A 156 -14.55 -14.50 10.85
N ARG A 157 -15.34 -13.88 9.96
CA ARG A 157 -16.65 -14.37 9.56
C ARG A 157 -16.54 -15.59 8.64
N TYR A 158 -15.68 -15.55 7.63
CA TYR A 158 -15.62 -16.56 6.57
C TYR A 158 -14.76 -17.78 6.91
N ARG A 159 -13.83 -17.69 7.86
CA ARG A 159 -13.02 -18.85 8.32
C ARG A 159 -13.83 -19.96 8.98
N ARG A 160 -15.09 -19.69 9.33
CA ARG A 160 -16.02 -20.66 9.91
C ARG A 160 -17.02 -21.20 8.88
N ALA A 161 -17.00 -20.70 7.64
CA ALA A 161 -17.90 -21.15 6.59
C ALA A 161 -17.28 -22.36 5.87
N PRO A 162 -17.91 -23.54 5.92
CA PRO A 162 -17.36 -24.77 5.34
C PRO A 162 -17.32 -24.73 3.80
N ASP A 163 -18.20 -23.94 3.18
CA ASP A 163 -18.39 -23.95 1.71
C ASP A 163 -17.43 -23.03 0.95
N LEU A 164 -16.55 -22.29 1.64
CA LEU A 164 -15.64 -21.34 1.01
C LEU A 164 -14.25 -21.95 0.82
N ASP A 165 -13.66 -21.75 -0.37
CA ASP A 165 -12.27 -22.15 -0.61
C ASP A 165 -11.35 -21.50 0.44
N PRO A 166 -10.62 -22.28 1.25
CA PRO A 166 -9.76 -21.76 2.31
C PRO A 166 -8.70 -20.80 1.77
N VAL A 167 -8.26 -20.99 0.52
CA VAL A 167 -7.32 -20.08 -0.12
C VAL A 167 -7.92 -18.68 -0.24
N VAL A 168 -9.20 -18.56 -0.58
CA VAL A 168 -9.90 -17.27 -0.72
C VAL A 168 -10.08 -16.60 0.64
N VAL A 169 -10.50 -17.38 1.65
CA VAL A 169 -10.69 -16.88 3.01
C VAL A 169 -9.37 -16.33 3.56
N GLU A 170 -8.27 -17.04 3.33
CA GLU A 170 -6.96 -16.66 3.83
C GLU A 170 -6.40 -15.39 3.17
N ARG A 171 -6.84 -15.04 1.95
CA ARG A 171 -6.50 -13.75 1.32
C ARG A 171 -6.92 -12.56 2.18
N PHE A 172 -8.06 -12.65 2.85
CA PHE A 172 -8.51 -11.60 3.75
C PHE A 172 -7.57 -11.44 4.95
N ARG A 173 -7.05 -12.53 5.51
CA ARG A 173 -6.06 -12.41 6.60
C ARG A 173 -4.77 -11.76 6.10
N LEU A 174 -4.24 -12.26 4.98
CA LEU A 174 -2.97 -11.80 4.42
C LEU A 174 -3.03 -10.34 3.96
N TRP A 175 -4.12 -9.92 3.32
CA TRP A 175 -4.35 -8.53 2.95
C TRP A 175 -4.45 -7.62 4.18
N GLY A 176 -5.15 -8.05 5.24
CA GLY A 176 -5.21 -7.33 6.50
C GLY A 176 -3.85 -7.21 7.19
N THR A 177 -3.06 -8.30 7.20
CA THR A 177 -1.69 -8.29 7.74
C THR A 177 -0.76 -7.37 6.95
N SER A 178 -0.84 -7.37 5.62
CA SER A 178 -0.10 -6.42 4.79
C SER A 178 -0.47 -4.98 5.13
N ALA A 179 -1.75 -4.66 5.25
CA ALA A 179 -2.20 -3.32 5.59
C ALA A 179 -1.70 -2.86 6.97
N VAL A 180 -1.74 -3.74 7.99
CA VAL A 180 -1.16 -3.46 9.31
C VAL A 180 0.36 -3.25 9.22
N ALA A 181 1.07 -4.09 8.46
CA ALA A 181 2.50 -3.93 8.29
C ALA A 181 2.86 -2.58 7.65
N VAL A 182 2.07 -2.09 6.68
CA VAL A 182 2.25 -0.74 6.12
C VAL A 182 2.00 0.35 7.17
N VAL A 183 0.95 0.23 8.00
CA VAL A 183 0.71 1.19 9.11
C VAL A 183 1.89 1.24 10.06
N LEU A 184 2.41 0.08 10.48
CA LEU A 184 3.55 -0.01 11.38
C LEU A 184 4.83 0.53 10.73
N TRP A 185 5.04 0.27 9.44
CA TRP A 185 6.15 0.87 8.70
C TRP A 185 6.07 2.40 8.70
N VAL A 186 4.90 2.98 8.40
CA VAL A 186 4.69 4.43 8.43
C VAL A 186 4.90 4.99 9.84
N ALA A 187 4.37 4.33 10.87
CA ALA A 187 4.53 4.76 12.26
C ALA A 187 6.01 4.74 12.70
N VAL A 188 6.74 3.68 12.37
CA VAL A 188 8.18 3.58 12.67
C VAL A 188 8.97 4.65 11.93
N ALA A 189 8.68 4.88 10.65
CA ALA A 189 9.34 5.92 9.85
C ALA A 189 9.07 7.32 10.42
N PHE A 190 7.88 7.55 10.97
CA PHE A 190 7.51 8.82 11.59
C PHE A 190 8.15 9.03 12.97
N ILE A 191 8.12 8.02 13.85
CA ILE A 191 8.65 8.13 15.23
C ILE A 191 10.18 8.14 15.22
N GLY A 192 10.79 7.30 14.40
CA GLY A 192 12.23 7.08 14.40
C GLY A 192 12.96 7.82 13.29
N GLN A 193 12.52 9.03 12.93
CA GLN A 193 13.18 9.84 11.89
C GLN A 193 14.69 9.88 12.12
N ASN A 194 15.46 9.49 11.10
CA ASN A 194 16.92 9.38 11.09
C ASN A 194 17.54 8.28 11.98
N ALA A 195 16.78 7.59 12.82
CA ALA A 195 17.30 6.56 13.72
C ALA A 195 17.60 5.23 13.01
N ALA A 196 18.73 4.59 13.35
CA ALA A 196 19.14 3.33 12.73
C ALA A 196 18.18 2.16 13.02
N TRP A 197 17.60 2.11 14.23
CA TRP A 197 16.61 1.09 14.62
C TRP A 197 15.34 1.18 13.76
N ALA A 198 14.93 2.39 13.38
CA ALA A 198 13.74 2.63 12.59
C ALA A 198 13.90 2.11 11.16
N ARG A 199 15.11 2.23 10.60
CA ARG A 199 15.45 1.63 9.30
C ARG A 199 15.35 0.10 9.37
N GLY A 200 15.80 -0.51 10.47
CA GLY A 200 15.72 -1.95 10.69
C GLY A 200 14.29 -2.46 10.81
N LEU A 201 13.52 -1.90 11.75
CA LEU A 201 12.12 -2.29 11.97
C LEU A 201 11.23 -1.96 10.76
N GLY A 202 11.41 -0.79 10.15
CA GLY A 202 10.71 -0.41 8.93
C GLY A 202 10.98 -1.38 7.78
N SER A 203 12.22 -1.84 7.64
CA SER A 203 12.58 -2.87 6.64
C SER A 203 11.84 -4.19 6.90
N ALA A 204 11.78 -4.64 8.16
CA ALA A 204 11.06 -5.85 8.52
C ALA A 204 9.56 -5.77 8.18
N PHE A 205 8.92 -4.63 8.47
CA PHE A 205 7.52 -4.41 8.10
C PHE A 205 7.31 -4.32 6.58
N GLY A 206 8.22 -3.69 5.84
CA GLY A 206 8.16 -3.64 4.39
C GLY A 206 8.25 -5.04 3.76
N ILE A 207 9.21 -5.87 4.21
CA ILE A 207 9.34 -7.26 3.77
C ILE A 207 8.09 -8.06 4.14
N GLY A 208 7.63 -7.96 5.38
CA GLY A 208 6.42 -8.64 5.85
C GLY A 208 5.18 -8.29 5.03
N SER A 209 5.03 -7.00 4.68
CA SER A 209 3.96 -6.54 3.80
C SER A 209 4.07 -7.13 2.39
N SER A 210 5.25 -7.07 1.77
CA SER A 210 5.48 -7.64 0.44
C SER A 210 5.18 -9.14 0.37
N VAL A 211 5.65 -9.90 1.36
CA VAL A 211 5.39 -11.35 1.45
C VAL A 211 3.90 -11.60 1.61
N ALA A 212 3.22 -10.88 2.51
CA ALA A 212 1.78 -11.03 2.71
C ALA A 212 0.98 -10.68 1.44
N LEU A 213 1.35 -9.62 0.71
CA LEU A 213 0.75 -9.27 -0.58
C LEU A 213 0.93 -10.36 -1.63
N TRP A 214 2.15 -10.89 -1.73
CA TRP A 214 2.47 -11.94 -2.69
C TRP A 214 1.59 -13.17 -2.44
N PHE A 215 1.55 -13.65 -1.20
CA PHE A 215 0.73 -14.81 -0.83
C PHE A 215 -0.78 -14.52 -0.96
N ALA A 216 -1.23 -13.29 -0.75
CA ALA A 216 -2.64 -12.92 -0.89
C ALA A 216 -3.13 -13.01 -2.35
N PHE A 217 -2.33 -12.55 -3.32
CA PHE A 217 -2.77 -12.39 -4.70
C PHE A 217 -2.16 -13.40 -5.70
N GLN A 218 -1.00 -13.97 -5.35
CA GLN A 218 -0.29 -15.00 -6.10
C GLN A 218 0.23 -16.11 -5.15
N PRO A 219 -0.68 -16.81 -4.43
CA PRO A 219 -0.27 -17.88 -3.53
C PRO A 219 0.43 -19.02 -4.30
N PRO A 220 1.64 -19.46 -3.89
CA PRO A 220 2.29 -20.63 -4.49
C PRO A 220 1.46 -21.91 -4.35
N GLU A 221 1.62 -22.87 -5.26
CA GLU A 221 0.83 -24.11 -5.25
C GLU A 221 0.98 -24.94 -3.98
N PHE A 222 2.20 -25.01 -3.41
CA PHE A 222 2.43 -25.73 -2.15
C PHE A 222 1.61 -25.12 -1.00
N TYR A 223 1.49 -23.79 -0.97
CA TYR A 223 0.74 -23.08 0.06
C TYR A 223 -0.76 -23.32 -0.10
N GLN A 224 -1.25 -23.32 -1.34
CA GLN A 224 -2.65 -23.65 -1.63
C GLN A 224 -2.99 -25.09 -1.22
N ARG A 225 -2.12 -26.06 -1.54
CA ARG A 225 -2.29 -27.46 -1.13
C ARG A 225 -2.32 -27.61 0.39
N TRP A 226 -1.40 -26.96 1.08
CA TRP A 226 -1.31 -26.97 2.55
C TRP A 226 -2.56 -26.35 3.22
N LEU A 227 -3.10 -25.26 2.68
CA LEU A 227 -4.34 -24.67 3.22
C LEU A 227 -5.53 -25.62 3.06
N ARG A 228 -5.67 -26.26 1.90
CA ARG A 228 -6.76 -27.21 1.64
C ARG A 228 -6.65 -28.47 2.48
N SER A 229 -5.45 -28.98 2.73
CA SER A 229 -5.26 -30.17 3.58
C SER A 229 -5.63 -29.92 5.04
N ARG A 230 -5.44 -28.69 5.56
CA ARG A 230 -5.81 -28.34 6.94
C ARG A 230 -7.31 -28.37 7.20
N VAL A 231 -8.11 -27.98 6.21
CA VAL A 231 -9.58 -28.04 6.32
C VAL A 231 -10.06 -29.48 6.29
N ALA A 232 -9.46 -30.31 5.43
CA ALA A 232 -9.78 -31.74 5.36
C ALA A 232 -9.50 -32.51 6.66
N SER A 233 -8.51 -32.07 7.46
CA SER A 233 -8.20 -32.68 8.77
C SER A 233 -9.07 -32.18 9.93
N SER A 234 -9.92 -31.18 9.73
CA SER A 234 -10.79 -30.60 10.77
C SER A 234 -12.26 -31.02 10.67
N LEU A 235 -12.58 -31.87 9.68
CA LEU A 235 -13.87 -32.53 9.47
C LEU A 235 -13.75 -33.98 9.91
#